data_AF-A0A7S1T376-F1
#
_entry.id   AF-A0A7S1T376-F1
#
_cell.length_a   1.000
_cell.length_b   1.000
_cell.length_c   1.000
_cell.angle_alpha   90.00
_cell.angle_beta   90.00
_cell.angle_gamma   90.00
#
_symmetry.space_group_name_H-M   'P 1'
#
loop_
_entity.id
_entity.type
_entity.pdbx_description
1 polymer ?
#
loop_
_entity_poly.entity_id
_entity_poly.type
_entity_poly.pdbx_seq_one_letter_code
_entity_poly.pdbx_strand_id
1 'polypeptide(L)'
;HPATDYIDANTVELWFYTAFYVPSSRMATIMGAKFDLTDMRITANVHYRQIAVLSPSQYHVVVGWTVAGIVMSAISIVLAFNAALQEVVEFFEDNQKWLKRLHLKRVNPKSLLKSRTMRTAPERVYSANTTQPDLFDVVLNIAMIFLLVAFLLNQRNNYHKLTGVFAEIADIDWGSDLTFQEKIGSFMTSLSSASDMVTTEETFLTAAFWMLCFCCVRLIVFMRIHPSISSITETFISVGRELVNFLFSFCLIYIFLAFIAHVRFGNMYDEFATFDLSLITQFSL
;
A
#
# COMPACT_ATOMS: atom_id res chain seq x y z
N HIS A 1 -45.91 1.49 -21.74
CA HIS A 1 -45.15 1.58 -20.48
C HIS A 1 -43.70 1.30 -20.81
N PRO A 2 -42.77 2.25 -20.62
CA PRO A 2 -41.37 2.01 -20.96
C PRO A 2 -40.82 0.96 -19.98
N ALA A 3 -40.34 -0.16 -20.51
CA ALA A 3 -39.72 -1.24 -19.76
C ALA A 3 -38.20 -1.01 -19.60
N THR A 4 -37.78 0.27 -19.56
CA THR A 4 -36.37 0.69 -19.66
C THR A 4 -36.10 1.94 -18.81
N ASP A 5 -36.72 2.03 -17.64
CA ASP A 5 -36.30 3.04 -16.66
C ASP A 5 -35.04 2.54 -15.96
N TYR A 6 -33.97 3.34 -15.96
CA TYR A 6 -32.67 3.03 -15.36
C TYR A 6 -32.72 2.88 -13.83
N ILE A 7 -33.87 3.19 -13.22
CA ILE A 7 -34.14 3.05 -11.80
C ILE A 7 -35.43 2.26 -11.68
N ASP A 8 -35.35 1.06 -11.11
CA ASP A 8 -36.46 0.16 -10.86
C ASP A 8 -36.57 -0.20 -9.38
N ALA A 9 -37.61 -0.94 -9.01
CA ALA A 9 -37.82 -1.39 -7.63
C ALA A 9 -36.73 -2.40 -7.15
N ASN A 10 -35.89 -2.90 -8.04
CA ASN A 10 -34.79 -3.81 -7.73
C ASN A 10 -33.43 -3.10 -7.73
N THR A 11 -33.40 -1.78 -7.88
CA THR A 11 -32.15 -1.02 -7.93
C THR A 11 -31.56 -0.94 -6.53
N VAL A 12 -30.49 -1.72 -6.32
CA VAL A 12 -29.76 -1.88 -5.07
C VAL A 12 -28.72 -0.77 -4.89
N GLU A 13 -28.10 -0.32 -5.98
CA GLU A 13 -27.04 0.69 -5.94
C GLU A 13 -27.24 1.71 -7.06
N LEU A 14 -27.01 2.99 -6.74
CA LEU A 14 -27.03 4.07 -7.72
C LEU A 14 -25.69 4.80 -7.71
N TRP A 15 -25.07 4.89 -8.89
CA TRP A 15 -23.78 5.56 -9.07
C TRP A 15 -23.96 6.85 -9.84
N PHE A 16 -23.57 7.97 -9.23
CA PHE A 16 -23.54 9.27 -9.88
C PHE A 16 -22.10 9.69 -10.11
N TYR A 17 -21.68 9.80 -11.37
CA TYR A 17 -20.35 10.27 -11.72
C TYR A 17 -20.42 11.66 -12.34
N THR A 18 -19.57 12.55 -11.86
CA THR A 18 -19.36 13.86 -12.48
C THR A 18 -17.87 14.13 -12.59
N ALA A 19 -17.45 14.64 -13.75
CA ALA A 19 -16.08 15.05 -13.99
C ALA A 19 -16.01 16.57 -14.01
N PHE A 20 -15.05 17.14 -13.30
CA PHE A 20 -14.79 18.57 -13.30
C PHE A 20 -13.30 18.85 -13.38
N TYR A 21 -12.94 19.89 -14.11
CA TYR A 21 -11.59 20.39 -14.21
C TYR A 21 -11.49 21.71 -13.43
N VAL A 22 -10.56 21.79 -12.49
CA VAL A 22 -10.31 23.00 -11.69
C VAL A 22 -9.12 23.73 -12.30
N PRO A 23 -9.32 24.84 -13.04
CA PRO A 23 -8.23 25.48 -13.78
C PRO A 23 -7.14 26.09 -12.90
N SER A 24 -7.50 26.55 -11.70
CA SER A 24 -6.58 27.19 -10.75
C SER A 24 -5.57 26.21 -10.17
N SER A 25 -6.00 25.00 -9.83
CA SER A 25 -5.14 23.93 -9.30
C SER A 25 -4.62 22.98 -10.38
N ARG A 26 -5.13 23.08 -11.62
CA ARG A 26 -4.86 22.14 -12.74
C ARG A 26 -5.13 20.69 -12.37
N MET A 27 -6.17 20.47 -11.57
CA MET A 27 -6.60 19.14 -11.15
C MET A 27 -7.84 18.75 -11.95
N ALA A 28 -7.79 17.60 -12.61
CA ALA A 28 -8.99 16.96 -13.12
C ALA A 28 -9.53 16.03 -12.03
N THR A 29 -10.81 16.15 -11.72
CA THR A 29 -11.46 15.40 -10.64
C THR A 29 -12.65 14.66 -11.18
N ILE A 30 -12.77 13.39 -10.80
CA ILE A 30 -13.96 12.58 -11.00
C ILE A 30 -14.55 12.36 -9.62
N MET A 31 -15.76 12.88 -9.41
CA MET A 31 -16.55 12.62 -8.21
C MET A 31 -17.54 11.51 -8.55
N GLY A 32 -17.44 10.40 -7.81
CA GLY A 32 -18.42 9.32 -7.82
C GLY A 32 -19.19 9.33 -6.51
N ALA A 33 -20.50 9.50 -6.55
CA ALA A 33 -21.36 9.27 -5.40
C ALA A 33 -22.06 7.92 -5.57
N LYS A 34 -21.75 6.98 -4.69
CA LYS A 34 -22.45 5.71 -4.57
C LYS A 34 -23.57 5.88 -3.55
N PHE A 35 -24.81 5.67 -3.96
CA PHE A 35 -25.95 5.59 -3.09
C PHE A 35 -26.30 4.11 -2.92
N ASP A 36 -26.14 3.62 -1.71
CA ASP A 36 -26.57 2.27 -1.34
C ASP A 36 -28.02 2.32 -0.89
N LEU A 37 -28.87 1.55 -1.57
CA LEU A 37 -30.32 1.47 -1.35
C LEU A 37 -30.73 0.14 -0.68
N THR A 38 -29.77 -0.72 -0.28
CA THR A 38 -30.09 -1.99 0.39
C THR A 38 -30.64 -1.83 1.79
N ASP A 39 -30.17 -0.81 2.50
CA ASP A 39 -30.54 -0.55 3.87
C ASP A 39 -31.75 0.39 3.97
N MET A 40 -32.46 0.31 5.09
CA MET A 40 -33.62 1.17 5.38
C MET A 40 -33.28 2.67 5.38
N ARG A 41 -31.98 3.01 5.47
CA ARG A 41 -31.44 4.37 5.30
C ARG A 41 -30.49 4.38 4.12
N ILE A 42 -30.74 5.30 3.18
CA ILE A 42 -29.86 5.51 2.03
C ILE A 42 -28.51 6.02 2.54
N THR A 43 -27.45 5.24 2.34
CA THR A 43 -26.09 5.70 2.64
C THR A 43 -25.46 6.21 1.35
N ALA A 44 -24.92 7.43 1.42
CA ALA A 44 -24.23 8.05 0.30
C ALA A 44 -22.73 8.07 0.59
N ASN A 45 -21.96 7.32 -0.20
CA ASN A 45 -20.51 7.37 -0.15
C ASN A 45 -20.00 8.20 -1.33
N VAL A 46 -19.35 9.31 -1.05
CA VAL A 46 -18.80 10.21 -2.07
C VAL A 46 -17.30 10.00 -2.15
N HIS A 47 -16.85 9.56 -3.31
CA HIS A 47 -15.45 9.35 -3.63
C HIS A 47 -14.97 10.42 -4.58
N TYR A 48 -13.85 11.05 -4.22
CA TYR A 48 -13.17 12.03 -5.07
C TYR A 48 -11.88 11.40 -5.58
N ARG A 49 -11.76 11.29 -6.90
CA ARG A 49 -10.56 10.82 -7.58
C ARG A 49 -9.96 11.99 -8.33
N GLN A 50 -8.72 12.36 -8.03
CA GLN A 50 -8.06 13.54 -8.56
C GLN A 50 -6.77 13.16 -9.28
N ILE A 51 -6.54 13.76 -10.45
CA ILE A 51 -5.30 13.66 -11.23
C ILE A 51 -4.75 15.05 -11.54
N ALA A 52 -3.45 15.22 -11.32
CA ALA A 52 -2.76 16.47 -11.58
C ALA A 52 -2.40 16.58 -13.07
N VAL A 53 -2.91 17.61 -13.74
CA VAL A 53 -2.54 17.93 -15.12
C VAL A 53 -1.26 18.75 -15.11
N LEU A 54 -0.14 18.08 -15.38
CA LEU A 54 1.21 18.64 -15.36
C LEU A 54 1.42 19.61 -16.53
N SER A 55 1.97 20.80 -16.27
CA SER A 55 2.48 21.65 -17.35
C SER A 55 3.77 21.07 -17.96
N PRO A 56 4.14 21.44 -19.20
CA PRO A 56 5.36 20.94 -19.83
C PRO A 56 6.62 21.12 -18.97
N SER A 57 6.76 22.28 -18.33
CA SER A 57 7.86 22.56 -17.40
C SER A 57 7.86 21.64 -16.17
N GLN A 58 6.70 21.41 -15.56
CA GLN A 58 6.54 20.54 -14.39
C GLN A 58 6.80 19.08 -14.77
N TYR A 59 6.33 18.64 -15.93
CA TYR A 59 6.58 17.31 -16.46
C TYR A 59 8.09 17.05 -16.59
N HIS A 60 8.86 17.96 -17.17
CA HIS A 60 10.31 17.81 -17.28
C HIS A 60 11.01 17.75 -15.93
N VAL A 61 10.56 18.53 -14.94
CA VAL A 61 11.10 18.49 -13.58
C VAL A 61 10.81 17.14 -12.92
N VAL A 62 9.58 16.64 -13.01
CA VAL A 62 9.18 15.34 -12.45
C VAL A 62 9.96 14.19 -13.12
N VAL A 63 10.06 14.20 -14.45
CA VAL A 63 10.86 13.20 -15.17
C VAL A 63 12.35 13.30 -14.80
N GLY A 64 12.90 14.51 -14.67
CA GLY A 64 14.27 14.72 -14.24
C GLY A 64 14.57 14.12 -12.86
N TRP A 65 13.70 14.38 -11.87
CA TRP A 65 13.85 13.84 -10.51
C TRP A 65 13.65 12.33 -10.45
N THR A 66 12.73 11.77 -11.23
CA THR A 66 12.53 10.31 -11.28
C THR A 66 13.73 9.60 -11.89
N VAL A 67 14.31 10.13 -12.97
CA VAL A 67 15.54 9.60 -13.57
C VAL A 67 16.72 9.69 -12.60
N ALA A 68 16.89 10.84 -11.93
CA ALA A 68 17.91 10.98 -10.90
C ALA A 68 17.72 9.96 -9.76
N GLY A 69 16.48 9.74 -9.31
CA GLY A 69 16.13 8.74 -8.30
C GLY A 69 16.47 7.30 -8.74
N ILE A 70 16.22 6.95 -10.00
CA ILE A 70 16.60 5.64 -10.56
C ILE A 70 18.12 5.47 -10.55
N VAL A 71 18.88 6.49 -10.99
CA VAL A 71 20.35 6.45 -11.00
C VAL A 71 20.89 6.29 -9.58
N MET A 72 20.40 7.08 -8.62
CA MET A 72 20.81 6.97 -7.22
C MET A 72 20.50 5.61 -6.63
N SER A 73 19.32 5.05 -6.91
CA SER A 73 18.93 3.72 -6.44
C SER A 73 19.80 2.62 -7.06
N ALA A 74 20.18 2.75 -8.34
CA ALA A 74 21.07 1.82 -9.01
C ALA A 74 22.49 1.85 -8.40
N ILE A 75 23.01 3.05 -8.10
CA ILE A 75 24.29 3.20 -7.40
C ILE A 75 24.22 2.53 -6.02
N SER A 76 23.15 2.74 -5.27
CA SER A 76 22.92 2.10 -3.97
C SER A 76 22.94 0.57 -4.06
N ILE A 77 22.32 -0.02 -5.10
CA ILE A 77 22.36 -1.46 -5.34
C ILE A 77 23.78 -1.94 -5.61
N VAL A 78 24.52 -1.25 -6.48
CA VAL A 78 25.90 -1.64 -6.83
C VAL A 78 26.80 -1.63 -5.58
N LEU A 79 26.65 -0.63 -4.72
CA LEU A 79 27.40 -0.55 -3.46
C LEU A 79 26.97 -1.66 -2.48
N ALA A 80 25.70 -2.05 -2.50
CA ALA A 80 25.11 -3.03 -1.62
C ALA A 80 25.27 -4.49 -2.06
N PHE A 81 25.58 -4.73 -3.34
CA PHE A 81 25.49 -6.05 -3.96
C PHE A 81 26.41 -7.10 -3.34
N ASN A 82 27.66 -6.73 -3.04
CA ASN A 82 28.64 -7.65 -2.47
C ASN A 82 28.26 -8.12 -1.06
N ALA A 83 27.68 -7.23 -0.25
CA ALA A 83 27.22 -7.57 1.10
C ALA A 83 25.97 -8.45 1.04
N ALA A 84 25.00 -8.11 0.18
CA ALA A 84 23.80 -8.91 -0.01
C ALA A 84 24.09 -10.33 -0.51
N LEU A 85 25.09 -10.51 -1.39
CA LEU A 85 25.50 -11.84 -1.85
C LEU A 85 26.02 -12.71 -0.70
N GLN A 86 26.78 -12.13 0.23
CA GLN A 86 27.30 -12.86 1.39
C GLN A 86 26.16 -13.31 2.31
N GLU A 87 25.20 -12.42 2.60
CA GLU A 87 24.04 -12.74 3.44
C GLU A 87 23.14 -13.81 2.80
N VAL A 88 22.94 -13.76 1.48
CA VAL A 88 22.17 -14.78 0.75
C VAL A 88 22.83 -16.15 0.86
N VAL A 89 24.16 -16.23 0.70
CA VAL A 89 24.91 -17.48 0.84
C VAL A 89 24.79 -18.02 2.27
N GLU A 90 24.97 -17.18 3.29
CA GLU A 90 24.81 -17.56 4.69
C GLU A 90 23.41 -18.07 4.99
N PHE A 91 22.37 -17.38 4.49
CA PHE A 91 20.98 -17.80 4.64
C PHE A 91 20.72 -19.18 4.00
N PHE A 92 21.23 -19.42 2.79
CA PHE A 92 21.10 -20.71 2.13
C PHE A 92 21.81 -21.83 2.89
N GLU A 93 23.00 -21.58 3.42
CA GLU A 93 23.73 -22.55 4.24
C GLU A 93 22.98 -22.89 5.53
N ASP A 94 22.41 -21.90 6.21
CA ASP A 94 21.66 -22.11 7.44
C ASP A 94 20.33 -22.82 7.20
N ASN A 95 19.64 -22.50 6.13
CA ASN A 95 18.42 -23.20 5.74
C ASN A 95 18.71 -24.66 5.35
N GLN A 96 19.83 -24.92 4.67
CA GLN A 96 20.28 -26.27 4.37
C GLN A 96 20.67 -27.07 5.63
N LYS A 97 21.32 -26.43 6.61
CA LYS A 97 21.60 -27.03 7.93
C LYS A 97 20.31 -27.33 8.70
N TRP A 98 19.31 -26.46 8.65
CA TRP A 98 18.01 -26.68 9.27
C TRP A 98 17.25 -27.84 8.63
N LEU A 99 17.21 -27.91 7.30
CA LEU A 99 16.64 -29.04 6.53
C LEU A 99 17.35 -30.36 6.87
N LYS A 100 18.69 -30.36 6.95
CA LYS A 100 19.46 -31.53 7.39
C LYS A 100 19.11 -31.92 8.82
N ARG A 101 18.94 -30.98 9.76
CA ARG A 101 18.52 -31.29 11.15
C ARG A 101 17.10 -31.85 11.23
N LEU A 102 16.19 -31.41 10.35
CA LEU A 102 14.85 -31.97 10.24
C LEU A 102 14.87 -33.41 9.71
N HIS A 103 15.71 -33.71 8.71
CA HIS A 103 15.87 -35.07 8.20
C HIS A 103 16.69 -36.00 9.12
N LEU A 104 17.59 -35.45 9.95
CA LEU A 104 18.38 -36.20 10.93
C LEU A 104 17.68 -36.45 12.27
N LYS A 105 16.38 -36.11 12.42
CA LYS A 105 15.56 -36.51 13.57
C LYS A 105 15.16 -38.00 13.55
N ARG A 106 16.08 -38.91 13.19
CA ARG A 106 16.09 -40.29 13.73
C ARG A 106 16.95 -40.25 15.00
N VAL A 107 16.26 -40.22 16.12
CA VAL A 107 16.77 -40.09 17.49
C VAL A 107 17.91 -41.06 17.76
N ASN A 108 19.09 -40.53 18.09
CA ASN A 108 20.18 -41.30 18.67
C ASN A 108 20.39 -40.83 20.12
N PRO A 109 19.92 -41.56 21.14
CA PRO A 109 19.75 -41.07 22.52
C PRO A 109 21.06 -40.96 23.34
N LYS A 110 22.24 -41.00 22.71
CA LYS A 110 23.53 -40.99 23.43
C LYS A 110 24.19 -39.60 23.56
N SER A 111 23.67 -38.56 22.92
CA SER A 111 24.27 -37.21 22.99
C SER A 111 23.72 -36.30 24.11
N LEU A 112 22.71 -36.77 24.86
CA LEU A 112 22.03 -35.98 25.89
C LEU A 112 22.81 -35.84 27.23
N LEU A 113 23.94 -36.52 27.38
CA LEU A 113 24.72 -36.53 28.63
C LEU A 113 25.95 -35.60 28.65
N LYS A 114 26.22 -34.84 27.58
CA LYS A 114 27.41 -33.97 27.49
C LYS A 114 27.15 -32.46 27.61
N SER A 115 25.92 -32.02 27.89
CA SER A 115 25.58 -30.59 27.90
C SER A 115 25.65 -29.90 29.28
N ARG A 116 26.44 -30.43 30.23
CA ARG A 116 26.57 -29.88 31.58
C ARG A 116 27.95 -29.30 31.90
N THR A 117 28.65 -28.80 30.89
CA THR A 117 29.73 -27.82 31.09
C THR A 117 29.13 -26.42 31.04
N MET A 118 29.19 -25.71 32.16
CA MET A 118 28.91 -24.29 32.28
C MET A 118 29.45 -23.55 31.05
N ARG A 119 28.55 -23.10 30.18
CA ARG A 119 28.85 -22.02 29.26
C ARG A 119 29.03 -20.79 30.15
N THR A 120 30.28 -20.38 30.29
CA THR A 120 30.62 -18.98 30.48
C THR A 120 29.67 -18.13 29.64
N ALA A 121 29.14 -17.07 30.24
CA ALA A 121 28.26 -16.13 29.54
C ALA A 121 28.87 -15.86 28.16
N PRO A 122 28.10 -16.00 27.07
CA PRO A 122 28.65 -15.69 25.76
C PRO A 122 29.22 -14.29 25.86
N GLU A 123 30.51 -14.15 25.59
CA GLU A 123 31.06 -12.85 25.23
C GLU A 123 30.07 -12.27 24.23
N ARG A 124 29.53 -11.09 24.54
CA ARG A 124 28.76 -10.33 23.57
C ARG A 124 29.74 -9.93 22.48
N VAL A 125 30.05 -10.87 21.61
CA VAL A 125 30.66 -10.60 20.32
C VAL A 125 29.56 -9.83 19.61
N TYR A 126 29.66 -8.51 19.71
CA TYR A 126 29.09 -7.62 18.72
C TYR A 126 29.65 -8.08 17.37
N SER A 127 28.99 -9.04 16.71
CA SER A 127 28.98 -9.07 15.25
C SER A 127 28.04 -7.96 14.82
N ALA A 128 28.45 -6.73 15.15
CA ALA A 128 27.79 -5.47 14.86
C ALA A 128 28.10 -5.05 13.42
N ASN A 129 27.93 -5.96 12.47
CA ASN A 129 27.93 -5.62 11.05
C ASN A 129 26.55 -5.06 10.62
N THR A 130 25.87 -4.33 11.50
CA THR A 130 24.58 -3.67 11.21
C THR A 130 24.73 -2.41 10.33
N THR A 131 25.96 -2.14 9.88
CA THR A 131 26.31 -1.04 8.98
C THR A 131 26.55 -1.50 7.55
N GLN A 132 26.56 -2.82 7.30
CA GLN A 132 26.65 -3.33 5.94
C GLN A 132 25.26 -3.25 5.29
N PRO A 133 25.19 -2.87 4.01
CA PRO A 133 23.92 -2.87 3.28
C PRO A 133 23.37 -4.31 3.27
N ASP A 134 22.23 -4.49 3.92
CA ASP A 134 21.61 -5.80 4.09
C ASP A 134 20.89 -6.21 2.80
N LEU A 135 20.59 -7.50 2.63
CA LEU A 135 19.72 -8.04 1.58
C LEU A 135 18.41 -7.25 1.45
N PHE A 136 17.86 -6.82 2.59
CA PHE A 136 16.66 -5.99 2.64
C PHE A 136 16.83 -4.66 1.90
N ASP A 137 17.99 -4.00 2.00
CA ASP A 137 18.26 -2.74 1.28
C ASP A 137 18.33 -2.96 -0.23
N VAL A 138 18.90 -4.07 -0.68
CA VAL A 138 18.94 -4.39 -2.10
C VAL A 138 17.54 -4.66 -2.63
N VAL A 139 16.74 -5.45 -1.92
CA VAL A 139 15.33 -5.71 -2.28
C VAL A 139 14.53 -4.41 -2.31
N LEU A 140 14.70 -3.57 -1.30
CA LEU A 140 14.03 -2.28 -1.19
C LEU A 140 14.39 -1.33 -2.34
N ASN A 141 15.68 -1.26 -2.69
CA ASN A 141 16.13 -0.44 -3.83
C ASN A 141 15.68 -1.01 -5.18
N ILE A 142 15.62 -2.33 -5.35
CA ILE A 142 15.05 -2.97 -6.55
C ILE A 142 13.57 -2.61 -6.68
N ALA A 143 12.81 -2.72 -5.59
CA ALA A 143 11.39 -2.35 -5.56
C ALA A 143 11.19 -0.85 -5.89
N MET A 144 12.03 0.02 -5.33
CA MET A 144 12.06 1.45 -5.66
C MET A 144 12.32 1.71 -7.15
N ILE A 145 13.32 1.06 -7.74
CA ILE A 145 13.59 1.21 -9.18
C ILE A 145 12.39 0.76 -10.01
N PHE A 146 11.82 -0.40 -9.69
CA PHE A 146 10.65 -0.90 -10.40
C PHE A 146 9.47 0.09 -10.32
N LEU A 147 9.20 0.61 -9.12
CA LEU A 147 8.13 1.59 -8.89
C LEU A 147 8.39 2.90 -9.64
N LEU A 148 9.63 3.42 -9.64
CA LEU A 148 10.00 4.65 -10.36
C LEU A 148 9.94 4.47 -11.89
N VAL A 149 10.34 3.31 -12.40
CA VAL A 149 10.22 2.99 -13.84
C VAL A 149 8.74 2.89 -14.23
N ALA A 150 7.92 2.19 -13.45
CA ALA A 150 6.48 2.09 -13.68
C ALA A 150 5.81 3.47 -13.63
N PHE A 151 6.18 4.31 -12.67
CA PHE A 151 5.72 5.70 -12.57
C PHE A 151 6.11 6.53 -13.79
N LEU A 152 7.34 6.41 -14.28
CA LEU A 152 7.81 7.13 -15.47
C LEU A 152 7.04 6.72 -16.73
N LEU A 153 6.80 5.43 -16.91
CA LEU A 153 5.97 4.91 -18.01
C LEU A 153 4.53 5.41 -17.92
N ASN A 154 3.96 5.40 -16.72
CA ASN A 154 2.61 5.91 -16.47
C ASN A 154 2.52 7.41 -16.77
N GLN A 155 3.47 8.22 -16.28
CA GLN A 155 3.47 9.67 -16.53
C GLN A 155 3.64 10.01 -18.00
N ARG A 156 4.48 9.26 -18.73
CA ARG A 156 4.62 9.43 -20.18
C ARG A 156 3.32 9.14 -20.92
N ASN A 157 2.62 8.07 -20.54
CA ASN A 157 1.34 7.70 -21.15
C ASN A 157 0.24 8.72 -20.81
N ASN A 158 0.19 9.19 -19.56
CA ASN A 158 -0.82 10.11 -19.06
C ASN A 158 -0.65 11.52 -19.64
N TYR A 159 0.58 12.00 -19.81
CA TYR A 159 0.85 13.33 -20.39
C TYR A 159 0.20 13.53 -21.76
N HIS A 160 0.19 12.50 -22.61
CA HIS A 160 -0.43 12.57 -23.94
C HIS A 160 -1.94 12.29 -23.96
N LYS A 161 -2.44 11.48 -23.01
CA LYS A 161 -3.83 11.00 -23.02
C LYS A 161 -4.79 11.84 -22.17
N LEU A 162 -4.31 12.46 -21.09
CA LEU A 162 -5.16 13.16 -20.12
C LEU A 162 -6.01 14.27 -20.77
N THR A 163 -5.37 15.14 -21.53
CA THR A 163 -6.06 16.25 -22.19
C THR A 163 -7.04 15.77 -23.25
N GLY A 164 -6.72 14.69 -23.96
CA GLY A 164 -7.60 14.07 -24.94
C GLY A 164 -8.85 13.46 -24.31
N VAL A 165 -8.69 12.65 -23.25
CA VAL A 165 -9.81 11.96 -22.60
C VAL A 165 -10.79 12.93 -21.93
N PHE A 166 -10.28 13.97 -21.25
CA PHE A 166 -11.17 14.98 -20.66
C PHE A 166 -11.80 15.90 -21.71
N ALA A 167 -11.10 16.17 -22.83
CA ALA A 167 -11.69 16.88 -23.96
C ALA A 167 -12.79 16.04 -24.62
N GLU A 168 -12.59 14.74 -24.82
CA GLU A 168 -13.60 13.83 -25.35
C GLU A 168 -14.86 13.80 -24.48
N ILE A 169 -14.74 13.81 -23.14
CA ILE A 169 -15.90 13.90 -22.25
C ILE A 169 -16.66 15.23 -22.45
N ALA A 170 -15.94 16.33 -22.65
CA ALA A 170 -16.51 17.66 -22.80
C ALA A 170 -17.08 17.92 -24.21
N ASP A 171 -16.55 17.26 -25.24
CA ASP A 171 -16.88 17.44 -26.66
C ASP A 171 -18.07 16.56 -27.12
N ILE A 172 -18.68 15.79 -26.21
CA ILE A 172 -19.90 15.03 -26.53
C ILE A 172 -21.02 16.01 -26.85
N ASP A 173 -21.34 16.11 -28.13
CA ASP A 173 -22.47 16.90 -28.61
C ASP A 173 -23.80 16.21 -28.27
N TRP A 174 -24.36 16.62 -27.13
CA TRP A 174 -25.67 16.18 -26.66
C TRP A 174 -26.81 16.58 -27.61
N GLY A 175 -26.61 17.57 -28.49
CA GLY A 175 -27.57 18.05 -29.47
C GLY A 175 -27.55 17.36 -30.84
N SER A 176 -26.58 16.47 -31.09
CA SER A 176 -26.42 15.79 -32.38
C SER A 176 -27.55 14.80 -32.73
N ASP A 177 -27.65 14.38 -34.00
CA ASP A 177 -28.66 13.43 -34.48
C ASP A 177 -28.41 11.96 -34.06
N LEU A 178 -27.31 11.68 -33.33
CA LEU A 178 -26.99 10.34 -32.82
C LEU A 178 -28.05 9.84 -31.84
N THR A 179 -28.23 8.52 -31.79
CA THR A 179 -29.18 7.93 -30.83
C THR A 179 -28.71 8.18 -29.39
N PHE A 180 -29.67 8.38 -28.49
CA PHE A 180 -29.37 8.62 -27.07
C PHE A 180 -28.51 7.50 -26.45
N GLN A 181 -28.71 6.25 -26.87
CA GLN A 181 -27.95 5.09 -26.41
C GLN A 181 -26.48 5.14 -26.86
N GLU A 182 -26.22 5.54 -28.10
CA GLU A 182 -24.84 5.71 -28.59
C GLU A 182 -24.12 6.85 -27.87
N LYS A 183 -24.83 7.95 -27.55
CA LYS A 183 -24.29 9.06 -26.76
C LYS A 183 -23.91 8.65 -25.35
N ILE A 184 -24.80 7.95 -24.65
CA ILE A 184 -24.52 7.42 -23.31
C ILE A 184 -23.36 6.42 -23.38
N GLY A 185 -23.34 5.53 -24.37
CA GLY A 185 -22.25 4.58 -24.56
C GLY A 185 -20.88 5.26 -24.71
N SER A 186 -20.81 6.31 -25.53
CA SER A 186 -19.60 7.11 -25.71
C SER A 186 -19.19 7.81 -24.42
N PHE A 187 -20.14 8.45 -23.73
CA PHE A 187 -19.90 9.12 -22.44
C PHE A 187 -19.36 8.16 -21.39
N MET A 188 -20.01 7.00 -21.20
CA MET A 188 -19.61 6.01 -20.21
C MET A 188 -18.24 5.39 -20.54
N THR A 189 -17.91 5.22 -21.82
CA THR A 189 -16.60 4.71 -22.25
C THR A 189 -15.47 5.69 -21.96
N SER A 190 -15.66 6.98 -22.29
CA SER A 190 -14.68 8.03 -21.99
C SER A 190 -14.54 8.26 -20.49
N LEU A 191 -15.65 8.22 -19.74
CA LEU A 191 -15.67 8.32 -18.28
C LEU A 191 -14.97 7.13 -17.61
N SER A 192 -15.20 5.90 -18.09
CA SER A 192 -14.49 4.71 -17.60
C SER A 192 -12.99 4.84 -17.84
N SER A 193 -12.60 5.28 -19.05
CA SER A 193 -11.19 5.50 -19.39
C SER A 193 -10.54 6.55 -18.49
N ALA A 194 -11.25 7.64 -18.20
CA ALA A 194 -10.78 8.66 -17.27
C ALA A 194 -10.65 8.10 -15.84
N SER A 195 -11.64 7.35 -15.36
CA SER A 195 -11.62 6.70 -14.05
C SER A 195 -10.45 5.71 -13.90
N ASP A 196 -10.16 4.93 -14.94
CA ASP A 196 -9.03 3.99 -14.96
C ASP A 196 -7.68 4.71 -14.88
N MET A 197 -7.55 5.88 -15.53
CA MET A 197 -6.35 6.71 -15.42
C MET A 197 -6.15 7.26 -14.00
N VAL A 198 -7.21 7.76 -13.37
CA VAL A 198 -7.10 8.32 -12.02
C VAL A 198 -6.87 7.23 -10.96
N THR A 199 -7.54 6.08 -11.07
CA THR A 199 -7.31 4.94 -10.16
C THR A 199 -5.90 4.41 -10.23
N THR A 200 -5.35 4.31 -11.45
CA THR A 200 -3.96 3.90 -11.64
C THR A 200 -3.02 4.87 -10.91
N GLU A 201 -3.24 6.18 -11.00
CA GLU A 201 -2.43 7.16 -10.26
C GLU A 201 -2.59 7.05 -8.73
N GLU A 202 -3.82 6.85 -8.24
CA GLU A 202 -4.10 6.64 -6.82
C GLU A 202 -3.32 5.43 -6.27
N THR A 203 -3.34 4.30 -6.99
CA THR A 203 -2.57 3.10 -6.59
C THR A 203 -1.07 3.35 -6.55
N PHE A 204 -0.53 4.15 -7.49
CA PHE A 204 0.88 4.55 -7.47
C PHE A 204 1.21 5.42 -6.26
N LEU A 205 0.36 6.39 -5.91
CA LEU A 205 0.56 7.24 -4.73
C LEU A 205 0.53 6.42 -3.44
N THR A 206 -0.41 5.48 -3.31
CA THR A 206 -0.46 4.56 -2.16
C THR A 206 0.80 3.69 -2.09
N ALA A 207 1.25 3.12 -3.21
CA ALA A 207 2.47 2.32 -3.25
C ALA A 207 3.72 3.15 -2.90
N ALA A 208 3.82 4.37 -3.44
CA ALA A 208 4.92 5.30 -3.14
C ALA A 208 4.92 5.73 -1.66
N PHE A 209 3.75 5.92 -1.05
CA PHE A 209 3.62 6.22 0.37
C PHE A 209 4.17 5.08 1.24
N TRP A 210 3.75 3.84 0.98
CA TRP A 210 4.27 2.68 1.71
C TRP A 210 5.78 2.52 1.51
N MET A 211 6.27 2.71 0.29
CA MET A 211 7.69 2.69 -0.03
C MET A 211 8.46 3.73 0.80
N LEU A 212 7.94 4.96 0.90
CA LEU A 212 8.50 6.02 1.73
C LEU A 212 8.50 5.65 3.22
N CYS A 213 7.42 5.06 3.73
CA CYS A 213 7.37 4.55 5.11
C CYS A 213 8.48 3.53 5.38
N PHE A 214 8.72 2.58 4.48
CA PHE A 214 9.81 1.61 4.61
C PHE A 214 11.20 2.28 4.58
N CYS A 215 11.39 3.27 3.71
CA CYS A 215 12.62 4.08 3.69
C CYS A 215 12.84 4.82 5.03
N CYS A 216 11.78 5.39 5.62
CA CYS A 216 11.87 6.07 6.92
C CYS A 216 12.23 5.10 8.05
N VAL A 217 11.62 3.91 8.08
CA VAL A 217 11.98 2.86 9.05
C VAL A 217 13.45 2.48 8.90
N ARG A 218 13.95 2.33 7.66
CA ARG A 218 15.35 1.99 7.43
C ARG A 218 16.30 3.12 7.84
N LEU A 219 15.92 4.39 7.64
CA LEU A 219 16.69 5.53 8.12
C LEU A 219 16.88 5.46 9.65
N ILE A 220 15.84 5.11 10.42
CA ILE A 220 15.94 4.93 11.87
C ILE A 220 16.95 3.83 12.24
N VAL A 221 17.01 2.75 11.46
CA VAL A 221 18.01 1.69 11.65
C VAL A 221 19.43 2.19 11.38
N PHE A 222 19.63 3.02 10.34
CA PHE A 222 20.94 3.63 10.06
C PHE A 222 21.40 4.64 11.11
N MET A 223 20.48 5.27 11.86
CA MET A 223 20.84 6.18 12.95
C MET A 223 21.56 5.48 14.12
N ARG A 224 21.58 4.14 14.16
CA ARG A 224 22.34 3.35 15.14
C ARG A 224 23.85 3.60 15.11
N ILE A 225 24.37 4.23 14.05
CA ILE A 225 25.78 4.62 13.94
C ILE A 225 26.18 5.59 15.08
N HIS A 226 25.24 6.38 15.62
CA HIS A 226 25.54 7.29 16.73
C HIS A 226 25.39 6.61 18.10
N PRO A 227 26.42 6.60 18.96
CA PRO A 227 26.42 5.83 20.22
C PRO A 227 25.31 6.21 21.19
N SER A 228 24.87 7.48 21.22
CA SER A 228 23.74 7.91 22.07
C SER A 228 22.37 7.43 21.57
N ILE A 229 22.25 7.11 20.28
CA ILE A 229 20.99 6.67 19.66
C ILE A 229 20.92 5.13 19.62
N SER A 230 22.08 4.46 19.55
CA SER A 230 22.16 3.00 19.55
C SER A 230 21.44 2.35 20.73
N SER A 231 21.56 2.92 21.94
CA SER A 231 20.88 2.40 23.13
C SER A 231 19.35 2.47 23.02
N ILE A 232 18.82 3.54 22.43
CA ILE A 232 17.37 3.72 22.20
C ILE A 232 16.88 2.71 21.16
N THR A 233 17.62 2.51 20.07
CA THR A 233 17.20 1.54 19.05
C THR A 233 17.25 0.10 19.57
N GLU A 234 18.22 -0.24 20.42
CA GLU A 234 18.29 -1.55 21.07
C GLU A 234 17.10 -1.81 22.01
N THR A 235 16.67 -0.81 22.79
CA THR A 235 15.48 -0.96 23.63
C THR A 235 14.23 -1.12 22.79
N PHE A 236 14.06 -0.37 21.70
CA PHE A 236 12.93 -0.55 20.78
C PHE A 236 12.89 -1.95 20.15
N ILE A 237 14.05 -2.50 19.74
CA ILE A 237 14.09 -3.84 19.16
C ILE A 237 13.78 -4.91 20.21
N SER A 238 14.30 -4.76 21.42
CA SER A 238 14.03 -5.69 22.52
C SER A 238 12.55 -5.67 22.92
N VAL A 239 11.97 -4.47 23.09
CA VAL A 239 10.56 -4.28 23.44
C VAL A 239 9.66 -4.68 22.28
N GLY A 240 10.07 -4.45 21.03
CA GLY A 240 9.26 -4.76 19.84
C GLY A 240 8.83 -6.22 19.79
N ARG A 241 9.71 -7.15 20.18
CA ARG A 241 9.37 -8.58 20.22
C ARG A 241 8.30 -8.89 21.28
N GLU A 242 8.38 -8.24 22.44
CA GLU A 242 7.38 -8.40 23.50
C GLU A 242 6.06 -7.73 23.13
N LEU A 243 6.14 -6.56 22.49
CA LEU A 243 4.99 -5.80 22.01
C LEU A 243 4.22 -6.55 20.92
N VAL A 244 4.88 -7.31 20.06
CA VAL A 244 4.20 -8.18 19.07
C VAL A 244 3.39 -9.29 19.75
N ASN A 245 3.95 -9.92 20.78
CA ASN A 245 3.22 -10.95 21.54
C ASN A 245 2.04 -10.34 22.31
N PHE A 246 2.23 -9.15 22.88
CA PHE A 246 1.15 -8.40 23.51
C PHE A 246 0.08 -7.99 22.50
N LEU A 247 0.48 -7.50 21.32
CA LEU A 247 -0.42 -7.10 20.24
C LEU A 247 -1.31 -8.26 19.82
N PHE A 248 -0.78 -9.47 19.71
CA PHE A 248 -1.59 -10.64 19.37
C PHE A 248 -2.67 -10.91 20.43
N SER A 249 -2.30 -10.84 21.72
CA SER A 249 -3.24 -11.03 22.82
C SER A 249 -4.29 -9.91 22.88
N PHE A 250 -3.86 -8.66 22.64
CA PHE A 250 -4.72 -7.49 22.56
C PHE A 250 -5.70 -7.60 21.38
N CYS A 251 -5.21 -7.92 20.17
CA CYS A 251 -6.04 -8.08 18.98
C CYS A 251 -7.12 -9.14 19.15
N LEU A 252 -6.82 -10.26 19.82
CA LEU A 252 -7.81 -11.30 20.08
C LEU A 252 -8.96 -10.76 20.94
N ILE A 253 -8.64 -10.10 22.06
CA ILE A 253 -9.64 -9.49 22.94
C ILE A 253 -10.40 -8.38 22.19
N TYR A 254 -9.68 -7.56 21.42
CA TYR A 254 -10.23 -6.44 20.67
C TYR A 254 -11.26 -6.90 19.63
N ILE A 255 -10.91 -7.90 18.80
CA ILE A 255 -11.82 -8.52 17.82
C ILE A 255 -13.03 -9.15 18.51
N PHE A 256 -12.80 -9.84 19.64
CA PHE A 256 -13.88 -10.47 20.39
C PHE A 256 -14.87 -9.45 20.96
N LEU A 257 -14.38 -8.31 21.46
CA LEU A 257 -15.22 -7.24 21.97
C LEU A 257 -16.00 -6.55 20.85
N ALA A 258 -15.38 -6.32 19.68
CA ALA A 258 -16.04 -5.77 18.51
C ALA A 258 -17.15 -6.70 18.01
N PHE A 259 -16.92 -8.02 18.04
CA PHE A 259 -17.94 -9.01 17.73
C PHE A 259 -19.11 -8.96 18.70
N ILE A 260 -18.86 -8.89 20.01
CA ILE A 260 -19.92 -8.74 21.02
C ILE A 260 -20.71 -7.45 20.79
N ALA A 261 -20.02 -6.34 20.54
CA ALA A 261 -20.63 -5.04 20.32
C ALA A 261 -21.53 -5.05 19.08
N HIS A 262 -21.06 -5.62 17.97
CA HIS A 262 -21.86 -5.79 16.76
C HIS A 262 -23.12 -6.63 17.01
N VAL A 263 -22.99 -7.80 17.64
CA VAL A 263 -24.13 -8.70 17.91
C VAL A 263 -25.13 -8.07 18.88
N ARG A 264 -24.66 -7.33 19.90
CA ARG A 264 -25.52 -6.76 20.94
C ARG A 264 -26.16 -5.44 20.55
N PHE A 265 -25.39 -4.55 19.93
CA PHE A 265 -25.75 -3.15 19.71
C PHE A 265 -25.99 -2.81 18.24
N GLY A 266 -25.62 -3.69 17.30
CA GLY A 266 -25.73 -3.40 15.86
C GLY A 266 -27.15 -3.12 15.36
N ASN A 267 -28.17 -3.64 16.04
CA ASN A 267 -29.57 -3.33 15.71
C ASN A 267 -30.10 -2.04 16.36
N MET A 268 -29.36 -1.45 17.30
CA MET A 268 -29.79 -0.29 18.09
C MET A 268 -29.01 0.99 17.76
N TYR A 269 -27.75 0.85 17.33
CA TYR A 269 -26.84 1.97 17.12
C TYR A 269 -26.08 1.80 15.80
N ASP A 270 -26.12 2.84 14.95
CA ASP A 270 -25.50 2.85 13.62
C ASP A 270 -23.98 2.62 13.68
N GLU A 271 -23.32 3.06 14.77
CA GLU A 271 -21.88 2.90 15.01
C GLU A 271 -21.43 1.43 15.17
N PHE A 272 -22.37 0.51 15.42
CA PHE A 272 -22.12 -0.93 15.57
C PHE A 272 -22.87 -1.77 14.53
N ALA A 273 -23.51 -1.12 13.54
CA ALA A 273 -24.38 -1.77 12.55
C ALA A 273 -23.65 -2.83 11.73
N THR A 274 -22.36 -2.63 11.44
CA THR A 274 -21.49 -3.62 10.79
C THR A 274 -20.30 -3.97 11.68
N PHE A 275 -19.71 -5.14 11.43
CA PHE A 275 -18.52 -5.58 12.17
C PHE A 275 -17.32 -4.64 11.95
N ASP A 276 -17.13 -4.15 10.73
CA ASP A 276 -16.05 -3.22 10.40
C ASP A 276 -16.22 -1.87 11.11
N LEU A 277 -17.45 -1.34 11.14
CA LEU A 277 -17.76 -0.14 11.91
C LEU A 277 -17.55 -0.36 13.41
N SER A 278 -17.92 -1.54 13.93
CA SER A 278 -17.72 -1.88 15.34
C SER A 278 -16.24 -1.88 15.73
N LEU A 279 -15.35 -2.38 14.86
CA LEU A 279 -13.90 -2.30 15.08
C LEU A 279 -13.44 -0.84 15.13
N ILE A 280 -13.85 -0.01 14.17
CA ILE A 280 -13.43 1.40 14.12
C ILE A 280 -13.94 2.17 15.34
N THR A 281 -15.22 2.00 15.70
CA THR A 281 -15.86 2.66 16.84
C THR A 281 -15.17 2.31 18.15
N GLN A 282 -14.77 1.05 18.34
CA GLN A 282 -14.04 0.63 19.54
C GLN A 282 -12.65 1.25 19.65
N PHE A 283 -12.02 1.67 18.55
CA PHE A 283 -10.78 2.45 18.60
C PHE A 283 -11.00 3.91 19.02
N SER A 284 -12.21 4.44 18.77
CA SER A 284 -12.58 5.83 19.07
C SER A 284 -13.14 6.03 20.48
N LEU A 285 -13.59 4.96 21.14
CA LEU A 285 -14.09 4.94 22.51
C LEU A 285 -12.94 5.01 23.54
#